data_AF-A0A2S1QYU4-F1
#
_entry.id   AF-A0A2S1QYU4-F1
#
_cell.length_a   1.000
_cell.length_b   1.000
_cell.length_c   1.000
_cell.angle_alpha   90.00
_cell.angle_beta   90.00
_cell.angle_gamma   90.00
#
_symmetry.space_group_name_H-M   'P 1'
#
loop_
_entity.id
_entity.type
_entity.pdbx_description
1 polymer ?
#
loop_
_entity_poly.entity_id
_entity_poly.type
_entity_poly.pdbx_seq_one_letter_code
_entity_poly.pdbx_strand_id
1 'polypeptide(L)'
;MKKCIRCGMALPDDSLYCTSCGTDQHIDFKAQLPQQKQDDTFLKVLCILTIVGACFSLISIPMSMLRPSFYEEKSVLMMLGTSLVIAITKLAGAIFMLQKKLSGLYLYTVGAAMSIVVGIWSAFTISGTLGVTTTFQMAMSLVALIFPVAFLIMYWLPVNKRVLS
;
A
#
# COMPACT_ATOMS: atom_id res chain seq x y z
N MET A 1 -25.21 7.50 37.14
CA MET A 1 -24.62 8.42 38.13
C MET A 1 -23.13 8.13 38.22
N LYS A 2 -22.29 9.10 37.83
CA LYS A 2 -20.83 8.99 37.91
C LYS A 2 -20.32 9.59 39.22
N LYS A 3 -19.16 9.14 39.71
CA LYS A 3 -18.49 9.72 40.88
C LYS A 3 -17.40 10.67 40.43
N CYS A 4 -17.24 11.79 41.14
CA CYS A 4 -16.13 12.70 40.89
C CYS A 4 -14.78 11.98 41.11
N ILE A 5 -13.85 12.12 40.15
CA ILE A 5 -12.50 11.52 40.24
C ILE A 5 -11.72 12.05 41.46
N ARG A 6 -11.91 13.31 41.82
CA ARG A 6 -11.19 13.97 42.92
C ARG A 6 -11.84 13.84 44.29
N CYS A 7 -13.13 14.17 44.43
CA CYS A 7 -13.80 14.25 45.73
C CYS A 7 -14.79 13.11 46.02
N GLY A 8 -15.04 12.21 45.07
CA GLY A 8 -15.92 11.04 45.26
C GLY A 8 -17.42 11.34 45.36
N MET A 9 -17.85 12.60 45.24
CA MET A 9 -19.26 12.99 45.25
C MET A 9 -20.03 12.37 44.07
N ALA A 10 -21.31 12.04 44.27
CA ALA A 10 -22.19 11.55 43.23
C ALA A 10 -22.62 12.71 42.30
N LEU A 11 -22.47 12.51 41.00
CA LEU A 11 -22.77 13.48 39.97
C LEU A 11 -23.71 12.93 38.91
N PRO A 12 -24.57 13.78 38.31
CA PRO A 12 -25.38 13.40 37.17
C PRO A 12 -24.46 13.07 35.98
N ASP A 13 -24.85 12.10 35.16
CA ASP A 13 -23.97 11.52 34.13
C ASP A 13 -23.47 12.57 33.10
N ASP A 14 -24.26 13.62 32.84
CA ASP A 14 -23.94 14.73 31.93
C ASP A 14 -23.18 15.91 32.56
N SER A 15 -22.84 15.87 33.84
CA SER A 15 -22.08 16.97 34.45
C SER A 15 -20.63 17.04 33.96
N LEU A 16 -20.25 18.13 33.31
CA LEU A 16 -18.88 18.36 32.82
C LEU A 16 -17.93 18.75 33.94
N TYR A 17 -18.43 19.30 35.03
CA TYR A 17 -17.65 19.78 36.17
C TYR A 17 -18.27 19.32 37.48
N CYS A 18 -17.42 19.10 38.48
CA CYS A 18 -17.90 18.84 39.83
C CYS A 18 -18.40 20.12 40.49
N THR A 19 -19.68 20.16 40.90
CA THR A 19 -20.29 21.32 41.59
C THR A 19 -19.72 21.58 42.99
N SER A 20 -19.08 20.59 43.61
CA SER A 20 -18.51 20.72 44.96
C SER A 20 -17.03 21.06 44.98
N CYS A 21 -16.22 20.47 44.08
CA CYS A 21 -14.76 20.69 44.08
C CYS A 21 -14.24 21.42 42.83
N GLY A 22 -15.12 21.83 41.92
CA GLY A 22 -14.78 22.54 40.68
C GLY A 22 -13.92 21.73 39.70
N THR A 23 -13.72 20.44 39.95
CA THR A 23 -12.83 19.61 39.13
C THR A 23 -13.55 19.18 37.86
N ASP A 24 -12.91 19.47 36.73
CA ASP A 24 -13.36 19.05 35.40
C ASP A 24 -13.46 17.51 35.34
N GLN A 25 -14.60 17.01 34.85
CA GLN A 25 -14.92 15.60 34.65
C GLN A 25 -15.01 15.24 33.16
N HIS A 26 -14.43 16.05 32.27
CA HIS A 26 -14.29 15.73 30.86
C HIS A 26 -13.45 14.45 30.74
N ILE A 27 -14.14 13.31 30.66
CA ILE A 27 -13.55 12.08 30.13
C ILE A 27 -13.35 12.41 28.66
N ASP A 28 -12.14 12.84 28.34
CA ASP A 28 -11.75 13.19 26.98
C ASP A 28 -11.96 11.95 26.10
N PHE A 29 -13.08 11.90 25.40
CA PHE A 29 -13.40 10.79 24.48
C PHE A 29 -12.31 10.60 23.42
N LYS A 30 -11.40 11.58 23.20
CA LYS A 30 -10.22 11.39 22.35
C LYS A 30 -9.16 10.49 22.97
N ALA A 31 -9.12 10.34 24.30
CA ALA A 31 -8.19 9.44 24.99
C ALA A 31 -8.64 7.96 24.95
N GLN A 32 -9.91 7.70 24.60
CA GLN A 32 -10.47 6.34 24.45
C GLN A 32 -10.82 5.95 23.02
N LEU A 33 -10.52 6.78 22.01
CA LEU A 33 -10.22 6.17 20.72
C LEU A 33 -9.09 5.20 21.00
N PRO A 34 -9.22 3.89 20.71
CA PRO A 34 -8.09 2.99 20.85
C PRO A 34 -6.97 3.65 20.05
N GLN A 35 -5.93 4.13 20.74
CA GLN A 35 -4.65 4.34 20.11
C GLN A 35 -4.30 2.94 19.63
N GLN A 36 -4.71 2.66 18.40
CA GLN A 36 -4.42 1.46 17.67
C GLN A 36 -2.92 1.50 17.53
N LYS A 37 -2.25 0.94 18.54
CA LYS A 37 -0.85 0.56 18.56
C LYS A 37 -0.73 -0.49 17.47
N GLN A 38 -0.79 -0.02 16.23
CA GLN A 38 -0.72 -0.88 15.07
C GLN A 38 0.76 -1.21 14.97
N ASP A 39 1.08 -2.34 15.60
CA ASP A 39 2.41 -2.86 15.74
C ASP A 39 3.06 -2.99 14.37
N ASP A 40 4.39 -2.81 14.36
CA ASP A 40 5.29 -3.00 13.22
C ASP A 40 5.01 -4.28 12.41
N THR A 41 4.29 -5.24 12.99
CA THR A 41 3.72 -6.44 12.37
C THR A 41 2.90 -6.15 11.11
N PHE A 42 1.99 -5.18 11.11
CA PHE A 42 1.17 -4.90 9.92
C PHE A 42 2.02 -4.38 8.75
N LEU A 43 2.95 -3.48 9.05
CA LEU A 43 3.91 -2.96 8.06
C LEU A 43 4.83 -4.07 7.53
N LYS A 44 5.31 -4.94 8.42
CA LYS A 44 6.12 -6.12 8.04
C LYS A 44 5.34 -7.06 7.11
N VAL A 45 4.09 -7.38 7.41
CA VAL A 45 3.24 -8.23 6.56
C VAL A 45 3.05 -7.60 5.19
N LEU A 46 2.77 -6.29 5.12
CA LEU A 46 2.63 -5.57 3.85
C LEU A 46 3.92 -5.61 3.02
N CYS A 47 5.08 -5.37 3.64
CA CYS A 47 6.38 -5.48 2.98
C CYS A 47 6.65 -6.90 2.48
N ILE A 48 6.40 -7.93 3.28
CA ILE A 48 6.57 -9.33 2.86
C ILE A 48 5.66 -9.64 1.66
N LEU A 49 4.40 -9.24 1.70
CA LEU A 49 3.47 -9.44 0.58
C LEU A 49 3.98 -8.75 -0.69
N THR A 50 4.56 -7.55 -0.55
CA THR A 50 5.15 -6.79 -1.65
C THR A 50 6.37 -7.48 -2.25
N ILE A 51 7.25 -8.02 -1.40
CA ILE A 51 8.43 -8.79 -1.81
C ILE A 51 8.01 -10.07 -2.54
N VAL A 52 7.05 -10.81 -1.97
CA VAL A 52 6.51 -12.04 -2.59
C VAL A 52 5.89 -11.72 -3.95
N GLY A 53 5.12 -10.63 -4.05
CA GLY A 53 4.54 -10.18 -5.32
C GLY A 53 5.60 -9.78 -6.37
N ALA A 54 6.69 -9.15 -5.95
CA ALA A 54 7.82 -8.82 -6.82
C ALA A 54 8.56 -10.08 -7.30
N CYS A 55 8.82 -11.04 -6.41
CA CYS A 55 9.43 -12.32 -6.76
C CYS A 55 8.56 -13.12 -7.75
N PHE A 56 7.25 -13.19 -7.51
CA PHE A 56 6.32 -13.87 -8.43
C PHE A 56 6.29 -13.22 -9.82
N SER A 57 6.31 -11.88 -9.86
CA SER A 57 6.37 -11.13 -11.12
C SER A 57 7.68 -11.42 -11.88
N LEU A 58 8.81 -11.45 -11.19
CA LEU A 58 10.12 -11.75 -11.78
C LEU A 58 10.21 -13.18 -12.33
N ILE A 59 9.60 -14.16 -11.65
CA ILE A 59 9.57 -15.57 -12.09
C ILE A 59 8.66 -15.79 -13.31
N SER A 60 7.61 -14.97 -13.47
CA SER A 60 6.69 -15.08 -14.62
C SER A 60 7.30 -14.58 -15.94
N ILE A 61 8.30 -13.69 -15.89
CA ILE A 61 8.97 -13.12 -17.06
C ILE A 61 9.72 -14.18 -17.90
N PRO A 62 10.59 -15.04 -17.33
CA PRO A 62 11.33 -16.05 -18.10
C PRO A 62 10.44 -17.17 -18.65
N MET A 63 9.26 -17.41 -18.08
CA MET A 63 8.35 -18.45 -18.60
C MET A 63 7.76 -18.07 -19.97
N SER A 64 7.69 -16.76 -20.27
CA SER A 64 7.33 -16.27 -21.61
C SER A 64 8.49 -16.32 -22.62
N MET A 65 9.73 -16.58 -22.16
CA MET A 65 10.92 -16.71 -23.03
C MET A 65 11.03 -18.09 -23.71
N LEU A 66 10.18 -19.07 -23.35
CA LEU A 66 10.13 -20.38 -23.99
C LEU A 66 9.37 -20.40 -25.33
N ARG A 67 8.91 -19.25 -25.85
CA ARG A 67 8.44 -19.12 -27.24
C ARG A 67 9.55 -18.52 -28.10
N PRO A 68 10.28 -19.32 -28.90
CA PRO A 68 11.43 -18.87 -29.67
C PRO A 68 11.03 -18.22 -31.02
N SER A 69 9.86 -17.58 -31.10
CA SER A 69 9.36 -17.04 -32.37
C SER A 69 9.49 -15.52 -32.41
N PHE A 70 10.54 -15.06 -33.09
CA PHE A 70 10.70 -13.79 -33.79
C PHE A 70 10.19 -12.54 -33.07
N TYR A 71 11.00 -11.95 -32.18
CA TYR A 71 10.81 -10.56 -31.74
C TYR A 71 12.16 -9.85 -31.68
N GLU A 72 12.24 -8.70 -32.36
CA GLU A 72 13.42 -7.84 -32.48
C GLU A 72 14.19 -7.68 -31.16
N GLU A 73 15.50 -7.91 -31.25
CA GLU A 73 16.49 -7.90 -30.16
C GLU A 73 16.45 -6.64 -29.28
N LYS A 74 15.92 -5.52 -29.78
CA LYS A 74 15.87 -4.23 -29.06
C LYS A 74 14.60 -4.00 -28.23
N SER A 75 13.43 -4.49 -28.67
CA SER A 75 12.15 -4.21 -27.99
C SER A 75 11.94 -5.10 -26.76
N VAL A 76 12.40 -6.35 -26.82
CA VAL A 76 12.38 -7.30 -25.70
C VAL A 76 13.31 -6.84 -24.57
N LEU A 77 14.49 -6.30 -24.91
CA LEU A 77 15.46 -5.78 -23.94
C LEU A 77 14.90 -4.56 -23.18
N MET A 78 14.18 -3.66 -23.86
CA MET A 78 13.52 -2.52 -23.22
C MET A 78 12.37 -2.95 -22.30
N MET A 79 11.58 -3.94 -22.68
CA MET A 79 10.48 -4.46 -21.84
C MET A 79 11.00 -5.21 -20.60
N LEU A 80 12.10 -5.96 -20.75
CA LEU A 80 12.75 -6.68 -19.65
C LEU A 80 13.47 -5.72 -18.71
N GLY A 81 14.16 -4.72 -19.24
CA GLY A 81 14.82 -3.66 -18.47
C GLY A 81 13.84 -2.82 -17.65
N THR A 82 12.73 -2.37 -18.25
CA THR A 82 11.71 -1.58 -17.52
C THR A 82 11.04 -2.38 -16.41
N SER A 83 10.75 -3.66 -16.63
CA SER A 83 10.18 -4.55 -15.61
C SER A 83 11.14 -4.78 -14.44
N LEU A 84 12.44 -4.93 -14.71
CA LEU A 84 13.49 -5.08 -13.71
C LEU A 84 13.66 -3.80 -12.89
N VAL A 85 13.65 -2.63 -13.54
CA VAL A 85 13.70 -1.33 -12.87
C VAL A 85 12.50 -1.13 -11.95
N ILE A 86 11.29 -1.49 -12.39
CA ILE A 86 10.08 -1.41 -11.56
C ILE A 86 10.18 -2.34 -10.36
N ALA A 87 10.66 -3.58 -10.55
CA ALA A 87 10.84 -4.55 -9.46
C ALA A 87 11.88 -4.06 -8.44
N ILE A 88 13.02 -3.54 -8.90
CA ILE A 88 14.06 -2.95 -8.05
C ILE A 88 13.50 -1.75 -7.28
N THR A 89 12.72 -0.88 -7.94
CA THR A 89 12.12 0.30 -7.29
C THR A 89 11.14 -0.10 -6.20
N LYS A 90 10.30 -1.11 -6.43
CA LYS A 90 9.38 -1.65 -5.41
C LYS A 90 10.12 -2.33 -4.26
N LEU A 91 11.19 -3.07 -4.56
CA LEU A 91 12.06 -3.69 -3.55
C LEU A 91 12.81 -2.65 -2.71
N ALA A 92 13.40 -1.64 -3.35
CA ALA A 92 14.09 -0.54 -2.67
C ALA A 92 13.11 0.23 -1.77
N GLY A 93 11.89 0.50 -2.24
CA GLY A 93 10.84 1.12 -1.44
C GLY A 93 10.47 0.27 -0.21
N ALA A 94 10.30 -1.04 -0.38
CA ALA A 94 10.00 -1.96 0.72
C ALA A 94 11.14 -2.01 1.77
N ILE A 95 12.40 -2.09 1.33
CA ILE A 95 13.58 -2.10 2.21
C ILE A 95 13.67 -0.79 3.00
N PHE A 96 13.45 0.35 2.35
CA PHE A 96 13.53 1.65 3.00
C PHE A 96 12.38 1.89 4.00
N MET A 97 11.22 1.26 3.80
CA MET A 97 10.12 1.30 4.76
C MET A 97 10.36 0.42 5.99
N LEU A 98 11.17 -0.64 5.88
CA LEU A 98 11.68 -1.36 7.05
C LEU A 98 12.61 -0.50 7.92
N GLN A 99 13.23 0.54 7.34
CA GLN A 99 14.06 1.50 8.08
C GLN A 99 13.25 2.61 8.78
N LYS A 100 11.91 2.49 8.85
CA LYS A 100 10.98 3.48 9.44
C LYS A 100 11.14 4.90 8.86
N LYS A 101 11.53 5.03 7.58
CA LYS A 101 11.66 6.33 6.91
C LYS A 101 10.49 6.59 5.95
N LEU A 102 9.82 7.73 6.12
CA LEU A 102 8.78 8.23 5.19
C LEU A 102 9.21 8.27 3.72
N SER A 103 10.50 8.43 3.43
CA SER A 103 11.02 8.46 2.05
C SER A 103 10.80 7.13 1.31
N GLY A 104 10.70 6.01 2.03
CA GLY A 104 10.42 4.70 1.42
C GLY A 104 9.02 4.62 0.84
N LEU A 105 8.05 5.28 1.49
CA LEU A 105 6.67 5.38 1.01
C LEU A 105 6.61 6.10 -0.33
N TYR A 106 7.33 7.22 -0.43
CA TYR A 106 7.40 7.99 -1.67
C TYR A 106 8.04 7.18 -2.79
N LEU A 107 9.15 6.49 -2.53
CA LEU A 107 9.84 5.66 -3.52
C LEU A 107 8.96 4.51 -4.02
N TYR A 108 8.21 3.86 -3.12
CA TYR A 108 7.25 2.83 -3.49
C TYR A 108 6.10 3.38 -4.34
N THR A 109 5.55 4.55 -3.99
CA THR A 109 4.48 5.18 -4.78
C THR A 109 4.92 5.52 -6.20
N VAL A 110 6.17 5.98 -6.38
CA VAL A 110 6.75 6.22 -7.71
C VAL A 110 6.86 4.93 -8.51
N GLY A 111 7.36 3.84 -7.90
CA GLY A 111 7.44 2.54 -8.56
C GLY A 111 6.07 1.93 -8.91
N ALA A 112 5.07 2.12 -8.03
CA ALA A 112 3.70 1.70 -8.29
C ALA A 112 3.05 2.51 -9.42
N ALA A 113 3.20 3.84 -9.41
CA ALA A 113 2.70 4.71 -10.48
C ALA A 113 3.33 4.36 -11.83
N MET A 114 4.65 4.15 -11.87
CA MET A 114 5.36 3.73 -13.08
C MET A 114 4.84 2.37 -13.58
N SER A 115 4.56 1.42 -12.68
CA SER A 115 3.97 0.13 -13.08
C SER A 115 2.57 0.25 -13.68
N ILE A 116 1.76 1.20 -13.19
CA ILE A 116 0.43 1.48 -13.74
C ILE A 116 0.56 2.08 -15.14
N VAL A 117 1.43 3.06 -15.34
CA VAL A 117 1.67 3.71 -16.64
C VAL A 117 2.15 2.70 -17.69
N VAL A 118 3.11 1.84 -17.34
CA VAL A 118 3.62 0.80 -18.26
C VAL A 118 2.53 -0.24 -18.58
N GLY A 119 1.72 -0.64 -17.58
CA GLY A 119 0.59 -1.55 -17.81
C GLY A 119 -0.46 -0.99 -18.77
N ILE A 120 -0.78 0.29 -18.63
CA ILE A 120 -1.71 0.99 -19.52
C ILE A 120 -1.12 1.10 -20.94
N TRP A 121 0.16 1.48 -21.07
CA TRP A 121 0.79 1.58 -22.38
C TRP A 121 0.85 0.23 -23.11
N SER A 122 1.19 -0.84 -22.39
CA SER A 122 1.17 -2.21 -22.92
C SER A 122 -0.22 -2.61 -23.43
N ALA A 123 -1.27 -2.33 -22.64
CA ALA A 123 -2.65 -2.62 -23.04
C ALA A 123 -3.04 -1.88 -24.34
N PHE A 124 -2.66 -0.60 -24.48
CA PHE A 124 -2.93 0.17 -25.69
C PHE A 124 -2.14 -0.33 -26.91
N THR A 125 -0.89 -0.77 -26.75
CA THR A 125 -0.12 -1.34 -27.87
C THR A 125 -0.70 -2.65 -28.38
N ILE A 126 -1.23 -3.51 -27.51
CA ILE A 126 -1.85 -4.80 -27.87
C ILE A 126 -3.24 -4.60 -28.51
N SER A 127 -3.91 -3.49 -28.21
CA SER A 127 -5.23 -3.13 -28.78
C SER A 127 -5.22 -2.99 -30.31
N GLY A 128 -4.07 -2.62 -30.89
CA GLY A 128 -3.94 -2.39 -32.35
C GLY A 128 -3.94 -3.68 -33.18
N THR A 129 -3.73 -4.84 -32.57
CA THR A 129 -3.72 -6.15 -33.25
C THR A 129 -5.04 -6.87 -32.99
N LEU A 130 -5.99 -6.74 -33.92
CA LEU A 130 -7.32 -7.35 -33.85
C LEU A 130 -7.24 -8.89 -33.86
N GLY A 131 -7.41 -9.52 -32.70
CA GLY A 131 -7.50 -10.97 -32.54
C GLY A 131 -8.20 -11.36 -31.24
N VAL A 132 -8.98 -12.44 -31.25
CA VAL A 132 -9.86 -12.88 -30.13
C VAL A 132 -9.08 -13.18 -28.82
N THR A 133 -7.77 -13.40 -28.90
CA THR A 133 -6.88 -13.58 -27.75
C THR A 133 -6.58 -12.29 -26.98
N THR A 134 -6.85 -11.10 -27.53
CA THR A 134 -6.49 -9.82 -26.90
C THR A 134 -7.49 -9.37 -25.82
N THR A 135 -8.77 -9.75 -25.91
CA THR A 135 -9.79 -9.35 -24.92
C THR A 135 -9.54 -9.98 -23.55
N PHE A 136 -9.15 -11.26 -23.51
CA PHE A 136 -8.79 -11.94 -22.27
C PHE A 136 -7.49 -11.36 -21.66
N GLN A 137 -6.49 -11.08 -22.49
CA GLN A 137 -5.22 -10.48 -22.07
C GLN A 137 -5.41 -9.07 -21.47
N MET A 138 -6.30 -8.26 -22.08
CA MET A 138 -6.70 -6.96 -21.56
C MET A 138 -7.38 -7.06 -20.19
N ALA A 139 -8.34 -7.99 -20.05
CA ALA A 139 -9.04 -8.21 -18.78
C ALA A 139 -8.06 -8.59 -17.66
N MET A 140 -7.11 -9.49 -17.94
CA MET A 140 -6.07 -9.88 -16.97
C MET A 140 -5.15 -8.72 -16.60
N SER A 141 -4.85 -7.83 -17.55
CA SER A 141 -4.03 -6.64 -17.30
C SER A 141 -4.74 -5.62 -16.42
N LEU A 142 -6.06 -5.42 -16.60
CA LEU A 142 -6.88 -4.55 -15.75
C LEU A 142 -6.99 -5.11 -14.32
N VAL A 143 -7.19 -6.42 -14.17
CA VAL A 143 -7.21 -7.07 -12.85
C VAL A 143 -5.84 -6.95 -12.16
N ALA A 144 -4.74 -7.06 -12.92
CA ALA A 144 -3.40 -6.89 -12.39
C ALA A 144 -3.12 -5.46 -11.88
N LEU A 145 -3.84 -4.43 -12.35
CA LEU A 145 -3.75 -3.05 -11.83
C LEU A 145 -4.45 -2.87 -10.48
N ILE A 146 -5.41 -3.72 -10.12
CA ILE A 146 -6.13 -3.62 -8.85
C ILE A 146 -5.16 -3.85 -7.68
N PHE A 147 -4.23 -4.79 -7.82
CA PHE A 147 -3.23 -5.09 -6.80
C PHE A 147 -2.32 -3.89 -6.43
N PRO A 148 -1.55 -3.28 -7.36
CA PRO A 148 -0.69 -2.14 -7.01
C PRO A 148 -1.49 -0.95 -6.48
N VAL A 149 -2.71 -0.72 -6.97
CA VAL A 149 -3.59 0.35 -6.46
C VAL A 149 -4.05 0.06 -5.03
N ALA A 150 -4.52 -1.16 -4.75
CA ALA A 150 -4.96 -1.55 -3.41
C ALA A 150 -3.82 -1.46 -2.39
N PHE A 151 -2.62 -1.91 -2.77
CA PHE A 151 -1.43 -1.76 -1.94
C PHE A 151 -1.05 -0.30 -1.71
N LEU A 152 -1.14 0.55 -2.72
CA LEU A 152 -0.86 1.98 -2.60
C LEU A 152 -1.84 2.65 -1.62
N ILE A 153 -3.14 2.35 -1.73
CA ILE A 153 -4.17 2.83 -0.81
C ILE A 153 -3.88 2.36 0.63
N MET A 154 -3.60 1.06 0.81
CA MET A 154 -3.25 0.50 2.12
C MET A 154 -2.00 1.16 2.72
N TYR A 155 -1.01 1.48 1.89
CA TYR A 155 0.22 2.13 2.35
C TYR A 155 -0.01 3.59 2.77
N TRP A 156 -0.92 4.29 2.10
CA TRP A 156 -1.27 5.68 2.40
C TRP A 156 -2.25 5.86 3.57
N LEU A 157 -2.72 4.78 4.21
CA LEU A 157 -3.57 4.92 5.39
C LEU A 157 -2.86 5.75 6.47
N PRO A 158 -3.59 6.66 7.15
CA PRO A 158 -3.02 7.54 8.17
C PRO A 158 -2.37 6.77 9.33
N VAL A 159 -2.75 5.50 9.51
CA VAL A 159 -2.13 4.60 10.50
C VAL A 159 -0.68 4.27 10.13
N ASN A 160 -0.39 3.88 8.89
CA ASN A 160 0.98 3.57 8.44
C ASN A 160 1.85 4.83 8.41
N LYS A 161 1.27 5.98 8.04
CA LYS A 161 1.98 7.27 8.04
C LYS A 161 2.50 7.67 9.42
N ARG A 162 1.77 7.34 10.50
CA ARG A 162 2.22 7.64 11.88
C ARG A 162 3.37 6.76 12.35
N VAL A 163 3.52 5.55 11.81
CA VAL A 163 4.59 4.60 12.19
C VAL A 163 5.92 4.91 11.46
N LEU A 164 5.82 5.57 10.30
CA LEU A 164 6.95 5.93 9.45
C LEU A 164 7.47 7.36 9.70
N SER A 165 6.69 8.19 10.43
CA SER A 165 7.03 9.57 10.82
C SER A 165 7.96 9.60 12.03
#